data_AF-A0A1B6MHS9-F1
#
_entry.id   AF-A0A1B6MHS9-F1
#
_cell.length_a   1.000
_cell.length_b   1.000
_cell.length_c   1.000
_cell.angle_alpha   90.00
_cell.angle_beta   90.00
_cell.angle_gamma   90.00
#
_symmetry.space_group_name_H-M   'P 1'
#
loop_
_entity.id
_entity.type
_entity.pdbx_description
1 polymer ?
#
loop_
_entity_poly.entity_id
_entity_poly.type
_entity_poly.pdbx_seq_one_letter_code
_entity_poly.pdbx_strand_id
1 'polypeptide(L)'
;PQEVLTKDSVTVSVDAVVYYRVSNATISVANVANAHHSTRLLAQTTLRNVLGTRPLHEILSDREAISNTMQTSLDDATEAWGIKVERVEIKDVRLPVQLQRAMAAEAEAAREARAKVIAAEGEQK
;
A
#
# COMPACT_ATOMS: atom_id res chain seq x y z
N PRO A 1 -1.30 -0.86 11.96
CA PRO A 1 -0.40 -1.71 11.16
C PRO A 1 -1.03 -3.04 10.78
N GLN A 2 -0.89 -3.43 9.51
CA GLN A 2 -1.19 -4.78 9.03
C GLN A 2 0.12 -5.47 8.65
N GLU A 3 0.38 -6.64 9.21
CA GLU A 3 1.43 -7.54 8.72
C GLU A 3 0.88 -8.38 7.59
N VAL A 4 1.59 -8.36 6.45
CA VAL A 4 1.17 -9.00 5.21
C VAL A 4 2.37 -9.67 4.57
N LEU A 5 2.14 -10.85 3.97
CA LEU A 5 3.10 -11.48 3.08
C LEU A 5 2.82 -11.01 1.65
N THR A 6 3.81 -10.43 0.99
CA THR A 6 3.73 -10.01 -0.42
C THR A 6 3.75 -11.22 -1.35
N LYS A 7 3.47 -11.01 -2.64
CA LYS A 7 3.48 -12.07 -3.66
C LYS A 7 4.83 -12.81 -3.76
N ASP A 8 5.92 -12.10 -3.51
CA ASP A 8 7.31 -12.57 -3.50
C ASP A 8 7.79 -13.03 -2.11
N SER A 9 6.85 -13.36 -1.21
CA SER A 9 7.14 -13.94 0.11
C SER A 9 7.93 -13.04 1.06
N VAL A 10 7.79 -11.72 0.92
CA VAL A 10 8.36 -10.75 1.86
C VAL A 10 7.31 -10.39 2.91
N THR A 11 7.68 -10.49 4.18
CA THR A 11 6.83 -10.00 5.28
C THR A 11 7.00 -8.49 5.40
N VAL A 12 5.91 -7.73 5.31
CA VAL A 12 5.89 -6.27 5.45
C VAL A 12 4.85 -5.82 6.47
N SER A 13 5.13 -4.74 7.19
CA SER A 13 4.17 -4.08 8.06
C SER A 13 3.74 -2.75 7.42
N VAL A 14 2.47 -2.65 7.04
CA VAL A 14 1.94 -1.48 6.33
C VAL A 14 0.89 -0.75 7.16
N ASP A 15 0.99 0.58 7.17
CA ASP A 15 0.02 1.49 7.74
C ASP A 15 -0.64 2.30 6.62
N ALA A 16 -1.96 2.46 6.71
CA ALA A 16 -2.75 3.24 5.75
C ALA A 16 -3.80 4.08 6.49
N VAL A 17 -4.18 5.19 5.87
CA VAL A 17 -5.22 6.12 6.35
C VAL A 17 -6.36 6.14 5.33
N VAL A 18 -7.59 6.14 5.81
CA VAL A 18 -8.80 6.23 4.99
C VAL A 18 -9.55 7.49 5.38
N TYR A 19 -9.76 8.37 4.42
CA TYR A 19 -10.59 9.56 4.55
C TYR A 19 -11.96 9.26 3.94
N TYR A 20 -13.00 9.43 4.74
CA TYR A 20 -14.36 9.16 4.31
C TYR A 20 -15.33 10.08 5.05
N ARG A 21 -16.54 10.20 4.51
CA ARG A 21 -17.65 10.91 5.13
C ARG A 21 -18.93 10.09 5.07
N VAL A 22 -19.87 10.40 5.94
CA VAL A 22 -21.24 9.88 5.84
C VAL A 22 -21.94 10.60 4.70
N SER A 23 -22.32 9.86 3.66
CA SER A 23 -23.12 10.37 2.55
C SER A 23 -24.63 10.28 2.83
N ASN A 24 -25.05 9.26 3.60
CA ASN A 24 -26.44 9.08 4.02
C ASN A 24 -26.52 8.61 5.48
N ALA A 25 -26.93 9.51 6.37
CA ALA A 25 -27.00 9.23 7.81
C ALA A 25 -28.01 8.13 8.16
N THR A 26 -29.16 8.09 7.47
CA THR A 26 -30.19 7.07 7.71
C THR A 26 -29.66 5.68 7.39
N ILE A 27 -29.03 5.51 6.23
CA ILE A 27 -28.42 4.23 5.81
C ILE A 27 -27.29 3.85 6.77
N SER A 28 -26.45 4.80 7.18
CA SER A 28 -25.31 4.55 8.05
C SER A 28 -25.69 4.02 9.43
N VAL A 29 -26.86 4.43 9.96
CA VAL A 29 -27.38 3.94 11.24
C VAL A 29 -28.21 2.66 11.07
N ALA A 30 -28.91 2.49 9.95
CA ALA A 30 -29.84 1.39 9.75
C ALA A 30 -29.17 0.09 9.25
N ASN A 31 -28.19 0.21 8.35
CA ASN A 31 -27.68 -0.95 7.60
C ASN A 31 -26.47 -1.63 8.25
N VAL A 32 -25.87 -1.00 9.27
CA VAL A 32 -24.70 -1.56 9.96
C VAL A 32 -24.67 -1.05 11.40
N ALA A 33 -24.36 -1.94 12.35
CA ALA A 33 -24.35 -1.58 13.77
C ALA A 33 -23.35 -0.46 14.10
N ASN A 34 -22.20 -0.45 13.44
CA ASN A 34 -21.21 0.62 13.56
C ASN A 34 -20.46 0.79 12.24
N ALA A 35 -20.86 1.79 11.45
CA ALA A 35 -20.31 2.02 10.12
C ALA A 35 -18.81 2.36 10.16
N HIS A 36 -18.36 3.12 11.17
CA HIS A 36 -16.93 3.43 11.35
C HIS A 36 -16.10 2.16 11.61
N HIS A 37 -16.56 1.31 12.53
CA HIS A 37 -15.86 0.07 12.86
C HIS A 37 -15.83 -0.90 11.67
N SER A 38 -16.95 -1.09 11.00
CA SER A 38 -17.06 -1.95 9.83
C SER A 38 -16.18 -1.47 8.67
N THR A 39 -16.16 -0.16 8.37
CA THR A 39 -15.26 0.43 7.37
C THR A 39 -13.80 0.21 7.73
N ARG A 40 -13.43 0.35 9.00
CA ARG A 40 -12.05 0.07 9.45
C ARG A 40 -11.66 -1.40 9.25
N LEU A 41 -12.55 -2.34 9.58
CA LEU A 41 -12.28 -3.77 9.37
C LEU A 41 -12.16 -4.11 7.89
N LEU A 42 -13.07 -3.57 7.07
CA LEU A 42 -13.04 -3.76 5.63
C LEU A 42 -11.74 -3.19 5.03
N ALA A 43 -11.34 -1.98 5.43
CA ALA A 43 -10.08 -1.37 4.99
C ALA A 43 -8.87 -2.24 5.33
N GLN A 44 -8.84 -2.88 6.50
CA GLN A 44 -7.76 -3.81 6.85
C GLN A 44 -7.75 -5.03 5.92
N THR A 45 -8.90 -5.65 5.67
CA THR A 45 -9.01 -6.81 4.78
C THR A 45 -8.62 -6.46 3.34
N THR A 46 -9.13 -5.35 2.82
CA THR A 46 -8.78 -4.85 1.48
C THR A 46 -7.29 -4.54 1.37
N LEU A 47 -6.68 -3.92 2.39
CA LEU A 47 -5.23 -3.68 2.43
C LEU A 47 -4.45 -4.99 2.33
N ARG A 48 -4.80 -6.01 3.12
CA ARG A 48 -4.12 -7.32 3.05
C ARG A 48 -4.27 -7.97 1.68
N ASN A 49 -5.46 -7.94 1.09
CA ASN A 49 -5.73 -8.56 -0.21
C ASN A 49 -4.96 -7.88 -1.34
N VAL A 50 -4.98 -6.54 -1.39
CA VAL A 50 -4.29 -5.78 -2.45
C VAL A 50 -2.77 -5.95 -2.31
N LEU A 51 -2.21 -5.87 -1.10
CA LEU A 51 -0.78 -6.04 -0.90
C LEU A 51 -0.31 -7.48 -1.14
N GLY A 52 -1.12 -8.49 -0.77
CA GLY A 52 -0.77 -9.90 -0.96
C GLY A 52 -0.69 -10.33 -2.44
N THR A 53 -1.33 -9.58 -3.34
CA THR A 53 -1.28 -9.87 -4.78
C THR A 53 -0.14 -9.13 -5.51
N ARG A 54 0.62 -8.28 -4.80
CA ARG A 54 1.69 -7.46 -5.38
C ARG A 54 3.07 -7.84 -4.85
N PRO A 55 4.12 -7.74 -5.67
CA PRO A 55 5.50 -7.91 -5.21
C PRO A 55 5.94 -6.71 -4.37
N LEU A 56 7.00 -6.89 -3.56
CA LEU A 56 7.50 -5.84 -2.68
C LEU A 56 7.84 -4.54 -3.42
N HIS A 57 8.50 -4.64 -4.58
CA HIS A 57 8.98 -3.47 -5.29
C HIS A 57 7.82 -2.55 -5.72
N GLU A 58 6.70 -3.11 -6.20
CA GLU A 58 5.50 -2.33 -6.53
C GLU A 58 4.91 -1.62 -5.30
N ILE A 59 4.92 -2.28 -4.14
CA ILE A 59 4.43 -1.67 -2.90
C ILE A 59 5.28 -0.46 -2.49
N LEU A 60 6.58 -0.50 -2.78
CA LEU A 60 7.50 0.59 -2.50
C LEU A 60 7.43 1.70 -3.54
N SER A 61 7.30 1.37 -4.83
CA SER A 61 7.38 2.33 -5.94
C SER A 61 6.03 2.89 -6.41
N ASP A 62 4.95 2.11 -6.31
CA ASP A 62 3.64 2.41 -6.92
C ASP A 62 2.53 2.51 -5.87
N ARG A 63 2.79 3.34 -4.84
CA ARG A 63 1.85 3.56 -3.73
C ARG A 63 0.56 4.22 -4.19
N GLU A 64 0.62 5.03 -5.23
CA GLU A 64 -0.55 5.75 -5.75
C GLU A 64 -1.54 4.78 -6.41
N ALA A 65 -1.07 3.86 -7.27
CA ALA A 65 -1.97 2.88 -7.88
C ALA A 65 -2.60 1.95 -6.84
N ILE A 66 -1.85 1.56 -5.80
CA ILE A 66 -2.38 0.76 -4.69
C ILE A 66 -3.46 1.55 -3.93
N SER A 67 -3.18 2.80 -3.61
CA SER A 67 -4.11 3.68 -2.91
C SER A 67 -5.41 3.88 -3.70
N ASN A 68 -5.31 4.11 -5.00
CA ASN A 68 -6.46 4.25 -5.90
C ASN A 68 -7.28 2.95 -5.97
N THR A 69 -6.60 1.80 -6.12
CA THR A 69 -7.26 0.49 -6.12
C THR A 69 -8.04 0.24 -4.84
N MET A 70 -7.42 0.55 -3.69
CA MET A 70 -8.07 0.45 -2.39
C MET A 70 -9.24 1.42 -2.23
N GLN A 71 -9.09 2.65 -2.70
CA GLN A 71 -10.13 3.67 -2.64
C GLN A 71 -11.38 3.19 -3.38
N THR A 72 -11.26 2.78 -4.65
CA THR A 72 -12.38 2.29 -5.44
C THR A 72 -13.05 1.10 -4.77
N SER A 73 -12.27 0.10 -4.35
CA SER A 73 -12.81 -1.10 -3.71
C SER A 73 -13.52 -0.81 -2.39
N LEU A 74 -13.02 0.15 -1.59
CA LEU A 74 -13.65 0.53 -0.34
C LEU A 74 -14.88 1.40 -0.55
N ASP A 75 -14.84 2.32 -1.50
CA ASP A 75 -15.98 3.18 -1.81
C ASP A 75 -17.18 2.34 -2.26
N ASP A 76 -16.98 1.44 -3.22
CA ASP A 76 -18.02 0.55 -3.76
C ASP A 76 -18.65 -0.32 -2.64
N ALA A 77 -17.82 -0.87 -1.76
CA ALA A 77 -18.30 -1.76 -0.71
C ALA A 77 -18.94 -1.02 0.47
N THR A 78 -18.56 0.23 0.74
CA THR A 78 -19.07 1.03 1.86
C THR A 78 -20.30 1.88 1.50
N GLU A 79 -20.65 1.96 0.21
CA GLU A 79 -21.84 2.65 -0.26
C GLU A 79 -23.13 2.11 0.39
N ALA A 80 -23.22 0.79 0.58
CA ALA A 80 -24.34 0.12 1.27
C ALA A 80 -24.51 0.54 2.74
N TRP A 81 -23.47 1.16 3.33
CA TRP A 81 -23.46 1.72 4.69
C TRP A 81 -23.61 3.24 4.69
N GLY A 82 -23.94 3.87 3.55
CA GLY A 82 -24.08 5.32 3.46
C GLY A 82 -22.77 6.05 3.73
N ILE A 83 -21.64 5.43 3.42
CA ILE A 83 -20.29 5.99 3.53
C ILE A 83 -19.76 6.27 2.13
N LYS A 84 -19.12 7.43 1.97
CA LYS A 84 -18.35 7.80 0.77
C LYS A 84 -16.87 7.85 1.14
N VAL A 85 -16.04 7.05 0.49
CA VAL A 85 -14.59 7.08 0.66
C VAL A 85 -14.01 8.10 -0.29
N GLU A 86 -13.33 9.11 0.25
CA GLU A 86 -12.80 10.23 -0.53
C GLU A 86 -11.35 10.01 -0.91
N ARG A 87 -10.57 9.36 -0.04
CA ARG A 87 -9.15 9.11 -0.28
C ARG A 87 -8.62 7.98 0.59
N VAL A 88 -7.69 7.20 0.06
CA VAL A 88 -6.87 6.25 0.81
C VAL A 88 -5.41 6.66 0.63
N GLU A 89 -4.63 6.63 1.70
CA GLU A 89 -3.19 6.93 1.65
C GLU A 89 -2.40 5.85 2.37
N ILE A 90 -1.40 5.28 1.69
CA ILE A 90 -0.40 4.43 2.34
C ILE A 90 0.62 5.32 3.06
N LYS A 91 0.69 5.18 4.37
CA LYS A 91 1.55 6.00 5.23
C LYS A 91 2.96 5.40 5.32
N ASP A 92 3.09 4.31 6.07
CA ASP A 92 4.37 3.69 6.37
C ASP A 92 4.42 2.25 5.85
N VAL A 93 5.54 1.86 5.26
CA VAL A 93 5.86 0.48 4.87
C VAL A 93 7.16 0.11 5.57
N ARG A 94 7.08 -0.80 6.54
CA ARG A 94 8.23 -1.27 7.31
C ARG A 94 8.63 -2.67 6.86
N LEU A 95 9.93 -2.84 6.64
CA LEU A 95 10.58 -4.08 6.23
C LEU A 95 11.37 -4.67 7.40
N PRO A 96 11.62 -5.98 7.43
CA PRO A 96 12.59 -6.58 8.32
C PRO A 96 13.96 -5.92 8.14
N VAL A 97 14.61 -5.56 9.25
CA VAL A 97 15.89 -4.81 9.24
C VAL A 97 16.96 -5.53 8.43
N GLN A 98 16.98 -6.87 8.46
CA GLN A 98 17.92 -7.68 7.69
C GLN A 98 17.73 -7.51 6.18
N LEU A 99 16.47 -7.55 5.71
CA LEU A 99 16.14 -7.35 4.29
C LEU A 99 16.45 -5.93 3.84
N GLN A 100 16.10 -4.93 4.67
CA GLN A 100 16.39 -3.53 4.35
C GLN A 100 17.89 -3.29 4.16
N ARG A 101 18.74 -3.89 5.01
CA ARG A 101 20.21 -3.83 4.86
C ARG A 101 20.70 -4.53 3.59
N ALA A 102 20.17 -5.71 3.29
CA ALA A 102 20.54 -6.46 2.09
C ALA A 102 20.18 -5.67 0.80
N MET A 103 18.96 -5.12 0.73
CA MET A 103 18.52 -4.30 -0.40
C MET A 103 19.35 -3.02 -0.54
N ALA A 104 19.73 -2.38 0.57
CA ALA A 104 20.59 -1.20 0.53
C ALA A 104 21.99 -1.52 -0.02
N ALA A 105 22.59 -2.64 0.42
CA ALA A 105 23.88 -3.09 -0.09
C ALA A 105 23.83 -3.45 -1.59
N GLU A 106 22.77 -4.15 -2.02
CA GLU A 106 22.55 -4.48 -3.43
C GLU A 106 22.36 -3.22 -4.30
N ALA A 107 21.56 -2.26 -3.82
CA ALA A 107 21.32 -1.02 -4.53
C ALA A 107 22.60 -0.18 -4.70
N GLU A 108 23.46 -0.15 -3.68
CA GLU A 108 24.75 0.55 -3.74
C GLU A 108 25.69 -0.13 -4.74
N ALA A 109 25.85 -1.46 -4.65
CA ALA A 109 26.67 -2.22 -5.60
C ALA A 109 26.20 -2.04 -7.06
N ALA A 110 24.88 -2.06 -7.30
CA ALA A 110 24.31 -1.82 -8.62
C ALA A 110 24.52 -0.37 -9.10
N ARG A 111 24.53 0.61 -8.19
CA ARG A 111 24.82 2.02 -8.52
C ARG A 111 26.30 2.20 -8.87
N GLU A 112 27.22 1.63 -8.09
CA GLU A 112 28.67 1.64 -8.37
C GLU A 112 29.01 0.97 -9.71
N ALA A 113 28.42 -0.20 -9.97
CA ALA A 113 28.62 -0.92 -11.24
C ALA A 113 28.16 -0.08 -12.43
N ARG A 114 26.99 0.56 -12.35
CA ARG A 114 26.48 1.46 -13.40
C ARG A 114 27.39 2.67 -13.61
N ALA A 115 27.89 3.26 -12.53
CA ALA A 115 28.81 4.40 -12.62
C ALA A 115 30.11 4.04 -13.36
N LYS A 116 30.68 2.86 -13.09
CA LYS A 116 31.88 2.37 -13.80
C LYS A 116 31.65 2.16 -15.30
N VAL A 117 30.50 1.61 -15.68
CA VAL A 117 30.15 1.43 -17.10
C VAL A 117 30.04 2.77 -17.81
N ILE A 118 29.34 3.74 -17.22
CA ILE A 118 29.19 5.09 -17.79
C ILE A 118 30.54 5.79 -17.94
N ALA A 119 31.44 5.67 -16.95
CA ALA A 119 32.77 6.24 -17.02
C ALA A 119 33.61 5.63 -18.16
N ALA A 120 33.59 4.29 -18.29
CA ALA A 120 34.31 3.59 -19.35
C ALA A 120 33.78 3.93 -20.76
N GLU A 121 32.46 4.11 -20.92
CA GLU A 121 31.86 4.58 -22.18
C GLU A 121 32.22 6.05 -22.48
N GLY A 122 32.40 6.88 -21.46
CA GLY A 122 32.83 8.27 -21.58
C GLY A 122 34.28 8.44 -22.01
N GLU A 123 35.17 7.54 -21.60
CA GLU A 123 36.60 7.55 -21.98
C GLU A 123 36.86 7.07 -23.41
N GLN A 124 35.92 6.33 -24.02
CA GLN A 124 36.03 5.84 -25.41
C GLN A 124 35.57 6.86 -26.47
N LYS A 125 35.02 8.01 -26.08
CA LYS A 125 34.60 9.10 -26.97
C LYS A 125 35.62 10.24 -26.99
#